data_AF-I6SAY5-F1
#
_entry.id   AF-I6SAY5-F1
#
_cell.length_a   1.000
_cell.length_b   1.000
_cell.length_c   1.000
_cell.angle_alpha   90.00
_cell.angle_beta   90.00
_cell.angle_gamma   90.00
#
_symmetry.space_group_name_H-M   'P 1'
#
loop_
_entity.id
_entity.type
_entity.pdbx_description
1 polymer ?
#
loop_
_entity_poly.entity_id
_entity_poly.type
_entity_poly.pdbx_seq_one_letter_code
_entity_poly.pdbx_strand_id
1 'polypeptide(L)'
;MKINKQRIVGMKKGLRKKTARLFLTYICSVACLCFLSLLCIRVTLANPNFMSKQMENSRYTKLVQQEINEKIQDIGRGSNVPANQLKEIVSLSFVQTNVKKYVTSLYMRKTYDLSGEEEIKEKIQQHLNHYIQTKNIQVTKDKEQVINRLVDSSIEATEKSLEIPFLANYVNKVKQFKPLLNQLIIGNGVILVCLLLLLLHTIHWSHQKFRFVALMFLGAGGTLLLLPTWIYFSGVIDRIGILTESVYYFVRGYLLSFVQTFIYAGILAVVMAIGMYVISEIKRKVVINKGRAQK
;
A
#
# COMPACT_ATOMS: atom_id res chain seq x y z
N MET A 1 56.57 -9.88 34.94
CA MET A 1 55.16 -10.32 35.17
C MET A 1 54.11 -9.18 35.12
N LYS A 2 54.39 -7.94 35.58
CA LYS A 2 53.43 -6.79 35.53
C LYS A 2 53.01 -6.33 34.12
N ILE A 3 53.92 -6.39 33.14
CA ILE A 3 53.67 -5.97 31.75
C ILE A 3 52.59 -6.83 31.07
N ASN A 4 52.54 -8.14 31.37
CA ASN A 4 51.57 -9.06 30.77
C ASN A 4 50.16 -8.82 31.32
N LYS A 5 50.03 -8.49 32.62
CA LYS A 5 48.74 -8.17 33.26
C LYS A 5 48.13 -6.86 32.73
N GLN A 6 48.94 -5.82 32.49
CA GLN A 6 48.46 -4.57 31.89
C GLN A 6 48.01 -4.74 30.43
N ARG A 7 48.71 -5.57 29.64
CA ARG A 7 48.31 -5.91 28.26
C ARG A 7 46.98 -6.66 28.21
N ILE A 8 46.79 -7.64 29.09
CA ILE A 8 45.54 -8.42 29.20
C ILE A 8 44.37 -7.52 29.64
N VAL A 9 44.58 -6.61 30.60
CA VAL A 9 43.56 -5.65 31.05
C VAL A 9 43.20 -4.65 29.94
N GLY A 10 44.19 -4.18 29.18
CA GLY A 10 43.97 -3.32 28.01
C GLY A 10 43.17 -4.00 26.90
N MET A 11 43.48 -5.27 26.58
CA MET A 11 42.73 -6.08 25.62
C MET A 11 41.27 -6.29 26.07
N LYS A 12 41.04 -6.62 27.35
CA LYS A 12 39.68 -6.79 27.90
C LYS A 12 38.85 -5.49 27.82
N LYS A 13 39.46 -4.33 28.09
CA LYS A 13 38.81 -3.00 27.96
C LYS A 13 38.48 -2.67 26.50
N GLY A 14 39.38 -2.97 25.55
CA GLY A 14 39.14 -2.77 24.12
C GLY A 14 38.03 -3.66 23.57
N LEU A 15 37.98 -4.93 24.00
CA LEU A 15 36.94 -5.89 23.63
C LEU A 15 35.56 -5.43 24.14
N ARG A 16 35.46 -5.01 25.41
CA ARG A 16 34.23 -4.45 26.00
C ARG A 16 33.69 -3.25 25.22
N LYS A 17 34.55 -2.31 24.82
CA LYS A 17 34.15 -1.14 24.00
C LYS A 17 33.69 -1.52 22.59
N LYS A 18 34.23 -2.59 22.01
CA LYS A 18 33.79 -3.09 20.69
C LYS A 18 32.41 -3.76 20.79
N THR A 19 32.20 -4.61 21.80
CA THR A 19 30.92 -5.26 22.04
C THR A 19 29.81 -4.26 22.34
N ALA A 20 30.07 -3.25 23.18
CA ALA A 20 29.09 -2.18 23.47
C ALA A 20 28.67 -1.41 22.21
N ARG A 21 29.61 -1.10 21.31
CA ARG A 21 29.30 -0.42 20.03
C ARG A 21 28.48 -1.30 19.10
N LEU A 22 28.77 -2.61 19.04
CA LEU A 22 27.98 -3.55 18.24
C LEU A 22 26.56 -3.67 18.78
N PHE A 23 26.40 -3.78 20.10
CA PHE A 23 25.09 -3.81 20.74
C PHE A 23 24.29 -2.52 20.49
N LEU A 24 24.92 -1.35 20.63
CA LEU A 24 24.28 -0.08 20.30
C LEU A 24 23.89 0.02 18.81
N THR A 25 24.73 -0.50 17.91
CA THR A 25 24.41 -0.57 16.47
C THR A 25 23.23 -1.48 16.19
N TYR A 26 23.12 -2.60 16.91
CA TYR A 26 21.97 -3.49 16.82
C TYR A 26 20.69 -2.79 17.29
N ILE A 27 20.70 -2.08 18.42
CA ILE A 27 19.54 -1.29 18.88
C ILE A 27 19.17 -0.22 17.85
N CYS A 28 20.14 0.50 17.30
CA CYS A 28 19.90 1.47 16.22
C CYS A 28 19.26 0.80 15.00
N SER A 29 19.71 -0.40 14.63
CA SER A 29 19.17 -1.17 13.51
C SER A 29 17.71 -1.55 13.74
N VAL A 30 17.35 -1.96 14.96
CA VAL A 30 15.96 -2.28 15.32
C VAL A 30 15.09 -1.02 15.30
N ALA A 31 15.56 0.09 15.87
CA ALA A 31 14.84 1.36 15.81
C ALA A 31 14.62 1.84 14.36
N CYS A 32 15.65 1.69 13.51
CA CYS A 32 15.58 2.00 12.08
C CYS A 32 14.59 1.10 11.34
N LEU A 33 14.60 -0.21 11.62
CA LEU A 33 13.62 -1.16 11.08
C LEU A 33 12.18 -0.75 11.44
N CYS A 34 11.92 -0.44 12.71
CA CYS A 34 10.62 0.04 13.16
C CYS A 34 10.23 1.32 12.44
N PHE A 35 11.17 2.26 12.27
CA PHE A 35 10.90 3.55 11.62
C PHE A 35 10.52 3.37 10.15
N LEU A 36 11.31 2.58 9.40
CA LEU A 36 11.02 2.27 8.00
C LEU A 36 9.69 1.52 7.84
N SER A 37 9.38 0.58 8.76
CA SER A 37 8.12 -0.15 8.74
C SER A 37 6.91 0.77 8.96
N LEU A 38 6.99 1.69 9.93
CA LEU A 38 5.95 2.68 10.18
C LEU A 38 5.76 3.62 8.97
N LEU A 39 6.86 4.04 8.33
CA LEU A 39 6.79 4.82 7.09
C LEU A 39 6.11 4.02 5.96
N CYS A 40 6.44 2.74 5.80
CA CYS A 40 5.78 1.88 4.80
C CYS A 40 4.27 1.83 5.02
N ILE A 41 3.81 1.62 6.26
CA ILE A 41 2.38 1.64 6.62
C ILE A 41 1.75 3.00 6.31
N ARG A 42 2.48 4.10 6.57
CA ARG A 42 1.98 5.47 6.37
C ARG A 42 1.78 5.84 4.90
N VAL A 43 2.65 5.36 4.01
CA VAL A 43 2.57 5.64 2.57
C VAL A 43 1.62 4.70 1.83
N THR A 44 1.31 3.54 2.42
CA THR A 44 0.40 2.52 1.87
C THR A 44 -0.97 2.55 2.55
N LEU A 45 -1.17 1.76 3.63
CA LEU A 45 -2.46 1.51 4.27
C LEU A 45 -3.14 2.79 4.77
N ALA A 46 -2.36 3.76 5.24
CA ALA A 46 -2.87 5.03 5.75
C ALA A 46 -2.95 6.15 4.69
N ASN A 47 -2.87 5.81 3.41
CA ASN A 47 -2.86 6.77 2.30
C ASN A 47 -4.04 6.54 1.32
N PRO A 48 -4.99 7.48 1.19
CA PRO A 48 -6.11 7.34 0.26
C PRO A 48 -5.66 7.19 -1.19
N ASN A 49 -4.59 7.89 -1.59
CA ASN A 49 -4.09 7.86 -2.96
C ASN A 49 -3.52 6.48 -3.31
N PHE A 50 -2.95 5.77 -2.32
CA PHE A 50 -2.50 4.40 -2.52
C PHE A 50 -3.70 3.50 -2.80
N MET A 51 -4.77 3.59 -2.00
CA MET A 51 -6.00 2.83 -2.21
C MET A 51 -6.60 3.06 -3.61
N SER A 52 -6.86 4.32 -3.99
CA SER A 52 -7.44 4.64 -5.30
C SER A 52 -6.58 4.14 -6.45
N LYS A 53 -5.26 4.30 -6.35
CA LYS A 53 -4.32 3.80 -7.37
C LYS A 53 -4.34 2.28 -7.50
N GLN A 54 -4.51 1.54 -6.40
CA GLN A 54 -4.63 0.09 -6.48
C GLN A 54 -5.96 -0.36 -7.08
N MET A 55 -7.05 0.38 -6.86
CA MET A 55 -8.34 0.09 -7.49
C MET A 55 -8.33 0.36 -9.00
N GLU A 56 -7.61 1.41 -9.44
CA GLU A 56 -7.42 1.74 -10.85
C GLU A 56 -6.48 0.75 -11.56
N ASN A 57 -5.36 0.40 -10.93
CA ASN A 57 -4.34 -0.49 -11.52
C ASN A 57 -4.71 -1.98 -11.44
N SER A 58 -5.52 -2.37 -10.47
CA SER A 58 -6.04 -3.73 -10.42
C SER A 58 -7.12 -3.91 -11.49
N ARG A 59 -7.35 -5.16 -11.90
CA ARG A 59 -8.46 -5.52 -12.79
C ARG A 59 -9.85 -5.17 -12.21
N TYR A 60 -9.91 -4.62 -11.00
CA TYR A 60 -11.11 -4.27 -10.26
C TYR A 60 -12.09 -3.42 -11.07
N THR A 61 -11.69 -2.23 -11.54
CA THR A 61 -12.63 -1.33 -12.25
C THR A 61 -13.21 -1.95 -13.52
N LYS A 62 -12.42 -2.76 -14.22
CA LYS A 62 -12.88 -3.52 -15.39
C LYS A 62 -13.86 -4.62 -15.02
N LEU A 63 -13.56 -5.40 -13.97
CA LEU A 63 -14.45 -6.46 -13.50
C LEU A 63 -15.76 -5.89 -12.95
N VAL A 64 -15.71 -4.80 -12.19
CA VAL A 64 -16.91 -4.10 -11.71
C VAL A 64 -17.76 -3.59 -12.88
N GLN A 65 -17.14 -3.05 -13.95
CA GLN A 65 -17.87 -2.67 -15.16
C GLN A 65 -18.59 -3.87 -15.79
N GLN A 66 -17.95 -5.03 -15.85
CA GLN A 66 -18.56 -6.26 -16.38
C GLN A 66 -19.72 -6.71 -15.47
N GLU A 67 -19.48 -6.81 -14.16
CA GLU A 67 -20.47 -7.17 -13.15
C GLU A 67 -21.71 -6.26 -13.18
N ILE A 68 -21.54 -4.94 -13.35
CA ILE A 68 -22.65 -3.98 -13.47
C ILE A 68 -23.45 -4.23 -14.75
N ASN A 69 -22.78 -4.35 -15.90
CA ASN A 69 -23.48 -4.57 -17.17
C ASN A 69 -24.22 -5.93 -17.19
N GLU A 70 -23.64 -6.97 -16.61
CA GLU A 70 -24.30 -8.28 -16.45
C GLU A 70 -25.53 -8.19 -15.57
N LYS A 71 -25.46 -7.49 -14.42
CA LYS A 71 -26.62 -7.26 -13.55
C LYS A 71 -27.75 -6.49 -14.25
N ILE A 72 -27.42 -5.45 -15.01
CA ILE A 72 -28.44 -4.69 -15.78
C ILE A 72 -29.11 -5.60 -16.82
N GLN A 73 -28.34 -6.47 -17.48
CA GLN A 73 -28.90 -7.45 -18.42
C GLN A 73 -29.79 -8.47 -17.72
N ASP A 74 -29.40 -8.97 -16.55
CA ASP A 74 -30.19 -9.94 -15.78
C ASP A 74 -31.51 -9.32 -15.28
N ILE A 75 -31.49 -8.06 -14.84
CA ILE A 75 -32.70 -7.29 -14.49
C ILE A 75 -33.61 -7.16 -15.72
N GLY A 76 -33.04 -6.83 -16.89
CA GLY A 76 -33.76 -6.79 -18.15
C GLY A 76 -34.39 -8.13 -18.52
N ARG A 77 -33.65 -9.23 -18.38
CA ARG A 77 -34.15 -10.59 -18.63
C ARG A 77 -35.32 -10.96 -17.73
N GLY A 78 -35.27 -10.56 -16.46
CA GLY A 78 -36.39 -10.71 -15.52
C GLY A 78 -37.67 -10.01 -16.00
N SER A 79 -37.53 -9.01 -16.87
CA SER A 79 -38.62 -8.25 -17.50
C SER A 79 -38.87 -8.66 -18.97
N ASN A 80 -38.37 -9.82 -19.41
CA ASN A 80 -38.44 -10.31 -20.80
C ASN A 80 -37.74 -9.41 -21.84
N VAL A 81 -36.76 -8.61 -21.43
CA VAL A 81 -35.87 -7.86 -22.33
C VAL A 81 -34.63 -8.72 -22.61
N PRO A 82 -34.32 -9.04 -23.88
CA PRO A 82 -33.12 -9.79 -24.22
C PRO A 82 -31.84 -9.05 -23.81
N ALA A 83 -30.85 -9.79 -23.28
CA ALA A 83 -29.60 -9.22 -22.75
C ALA A 83 -28.83 -8.36 -23.77
N ASN A 84 -28.90 -8.70 -25.05
CA ASN A 84 -28.22 -7.94 -26.11
C ASN A 84 -28.76 -6.50 -26.26
N GLN A 85 -29.97 -6.21 -25.80
CA GLN A 85 -30.56 -4.87 -25.84
C GLN A 85 -30.00 -3.96 -24.76
N LEU A 86 -29.50 -4.51 -23.64
CA LEU A 86 -28.95 -3.77 -22.51
C LEU A 86 -27.44 -4.01 -22.35
N LYS A 87 -26.74 -4.15 -23.47
CA LYS A 87 -25.30 -4.34 -23.48
C LYS A 87 -24.56 -3.01 -23.35
N GLU A 88 -23.47 -2.99 -22.58
CA GLU A 88 -22.54 -1.85 -22.49
C GLU A 88 -23.21 -0.53 -22.10
N ILE A 89 -24.21 -0.60 -21.23
CA ILE A 89 -24.85 0.58 -20.63
C ILE A 89 -23.80 1.40 -19.87
N VAL A 90 -23.02 0.75 -19.00
CA VAL A 90 -22.03 1.41 -18.16
C VAL A 90 -20.62 1.31 -18.76
N SER A 91 -19.96 2.46 -18.91
CA SER A 91 -18.61 2.58 -19.43
C SER A 91 -17.53 2.38 -18.35
N LEU A 92 -16.30 2.08 -18.75
CA LEU A 92 -15.17 1.96 -17.82
C LEU A 92 -14.86 3.30 -17.12
N SER A 93 -14.94 4.42 -17.85
CA SER A 93 -14.67 5.75 -17.30
C SER A 93 -15.68 6.15 -16.23
N PHE A 94 -16.94 5.75 -16.40
CA PHE A 94 -17.98 5.91 -15.38
C PHE A 94 -17.59 5.19 -14.08
N VAL A 95 -17.20 3.92 -14.19
CA VAL A 95 -16.81 3.11 -13.02
C VAL A 95 -15.58 3.69 -12.35
N GLN A 96 -14.53 4.05 -13.10
CA GLN A 96 -13.31 4.65 -12.55
C GLN A 96 -13.60 5.95 -11.77
N THR A 97 -14.44 6.82 -12.33
CA THR A 97 -14.82 8.08 -11.69
C THR A 97 -15.59 7.86 -10.40
N ASN A 98 -16.61 6.99 -10.44
CA ASN A 98 -17.46 6.74 -9.29
C ASN A 98 -16.77 5.94 -8.18
N VAL A 99 -15.94 4.96 -8.52
CA VAL A 99 -15.08 4.26 -7.55
C VAL A 99 -14.14 5.24 -6.85
N LYS A 100 -13.48 6.13 -7.59
CA LYS A 100 -12.60 7.15 -7.01
C LYS A 100 -13.36 8.12 -6.10
N LYS A 101 -14.57 8.51 -6.49
CA LYS A 101 -15.46 9.36 -5.68
C LYS A 101 -15.87 8.65 -4.40
N TYR A 102 -16.26 7.37 -4.48
CA TYR A 102 -16.60 6.53 -3.33
C TYR A 102 -15.44 6.41 -2.34
N VAL A 103 -14.23 6.09 -2.80
CA VAL A 103 -13.06 6.04 -1.90
C VAL A 103 -12.82 7.40 -1.25
N THR A 104 -12.84 8.48 -2.05
CA THR A 104 -12.62 9.84 -1.55
C THR A 104 -13.66 10.25 -0.51
N SER A 105 -14.94 9.93 -0.71
CA SER A 105 -16.01 10.27 0.22
C SER A 105 -15.86 9.55 1.57
N LEU A 106 -15.44 8.28 1.57
CA LEU A 106 -15.09 7.54 2.79
C LEU A 106 -13.94 8.23 3.56
N TYR A 107 -12.91 8.70 2.84
CA TYR A 107 -11.82 9.46 3.46
C TYR A 107 -12.18 10.91 3.84
N MET A 108 -13.27 11.48 3.33
CA MET A 108 -13.75 12.82 3.70
C MET A 108 -14.92 12.84 4.69
N ARG A 109 -15.52 11.68 5.04
CA ARG A 109 -16.80 11.59 5.79
C ARG A 109 -17.95 12.34 5.09
N LYS A 110 -17.94 12.32 3.77
CA LYS A 110 -19.06 12.84 2.97
C LYS A 110 -19.94 11.68 2.55
N THR A 111 -21.21 11.96 2.33
CA THR A 111 -22.10 11.03 1.64
C THR A 111 -21.54 10.75 0.25
N TYR A 112 -21.65 9.49 -0.18
CA TYR A 112 -21.34 9.11 -1.54
C TYR A 112 -22.61 9.29 -2.37
N ASP A 113 -22.50 10.08 -3.44
CA ASP A 113 -23.58 10.24 -4.40
C ASP A 113 -23.07 9.78 -5.77
N LEU A 114 -23.86 8.96 -6.46
CA LEU A 114 -23.53 8.49 -7.81
C LEU A 114 -23.45 9.68 -8.78
N SER A 115 -22.38 9.75 -9.57
CA SER A 115 -22.23 10.77 -10.61
C SER A 115 -22.59 10.18 -11.95
N GLY A 116 -23.40 10.88 -12.76
CA GLY A 116 -23.86 10.38 -14.05
C GLY A 116 -25.02 9.39 -13.95
N GLU A 117 -25.77 9.42 -12.84
CA GLU A 117 -26.97 8.60 -12.67
C GLU A 117 -27.99 8.85 -13.78
N GLU A 118 -28.30 10.13 -14.07
CA GLU A 118 -29.24 10.52 -15.11
C GLU A 118 -28.78 10.06 -16.50
N GLU A 119 -27.48 10.11 -16.79
CA GLU A 119 -26.93 9.60 -18.07
C GLU A 119 -27.17 8.09 -18.22
N ILE A 120 -27.06 7.31 -17.14
CA ILE A 120 -27.38 5.89 -17.16
C ILE A 120 -28.87 5.67 -17.35
N LYS A 121 -29.72 6.42 -16.63
CA LYS A 121 -31.18 6.33 -16.77
C LYS A 121 -31.61 6.58 -18.21
N GLU A 122 -31.13 7.68 -18.79
CA GLU A 122 -31.42 8.05 -20.18
C GLU A 122 -30.94 6.96 -21.15
N LYS A 123 -29.74 6.42 -20.96
CA LYS A 123 -29.21 5.37 -21.84
C LYS A 123 -30.02 4.07 -21.76
N ILE A 124 -30.42 3.65 -20.57
CA ILE A 124 -31.30 2.48 -20.39
C ILE A 124 -32.65 2.74 -21.07
N GLN A 125 -33.25 3.92 -20.84
CA GLN A 125 -34.52 4.29 -21.46
C GLN A 125 -34.44 4.31 -22.98
N GLN A 126 -33.37 4.87 -23.56
CA GLN A 126 -33.15 4.89 -25.01
C GLN A 126 -33.08 3.47 -25.58
N HIS A 127 -32.32 2.58 -24.95
CA HIS A 127 -32.20 1.18 -25.39
C HIS A 127 -33.54 0.44 -25.29
N LEU A 128 -34.31 0.64 -24.21
CA LEU A 128 -35.62 0.03 -24.04
C LEU A 128 -36.64 0.57 -25.04
N ASN A 129 -36.68 1.89 -25.26
CA ASN A 129 -37.57 2.52 -26.23
C ASN A 129 -37.27 2.03 -27.65
N HIS A 130 -35.99 1.91 -28.01
CA HIS A 130 -35.58 1.34 -29.29
C HIS A 130 -36.05 -0.10 -29.47
N TYR A 131 -35.92 -0.94 -28.43
CA TYR A 131 -36.40 -2.32 -28.45
C TYR A 131 -37.93 -2.40 -28.61
N ILE A 132 -38.67 -1.58 -27.86
CA ILE A 132 -40.14 -1.50 -27.89
C ILE A 132 -40.63 -1.11 -29.29
N GLN A 133 -40.03 -0.08 -29.88
CA GLN A 133 -40.35 0.39 -31.24
C GLN A 133 -40.04 -0.70 -32.28
N THR A 134 -38.86 -1.30 -32.23
CA THR A 134 -38.43 -2.33 -33.19
C THR A 134 -39.31 -3.59 -33.14
N LYS A 135 -39.83 -3.94 -31.96
CA LYS A 135 -40.72 -5.09 -31.76
C LYS A 135 -42.20 -4.75 -31.87
N ASN A 136 -42.58 -3.52 -32.20
CA ASN A 136 -43.96 -3.04 -32.26
C ASN A 136 -44.77 -3.38 -30.99
N ILE A 137 -44.14 -3.25 -29.82
CA ILE A 137 -44.79 -3.54 -28.54
C ILE A 137 -45.70 -2.36 -28.19
N GLN A 138 -47.01 -2.59 -28.08
CA GLN A 138 -47.94 -1.55 -27.60
C GLN A 138 -47.57 -1.14 -26.17
N VAL A 139 -47.32 0.15 -25.94
CA VAL A 139 -47.03 0.71 -24.62
C VAL A 139 -48.34 1.13 -23.97
N THR A 140 -48.74 0.41 -22.92
CA THR A 140 -49.83 0.80 -22.01
C THR A 140 -49.24 1.47 -20.77
N LYS A 141 -50.06 2.19 -19.98
CA LYS A 141 -49.60 2.83 -18.72
C LYS A 141 -48.92 1.83 -17.77
N ASP A 142 -49.38 0.59 -17.73
CA ASP A 142 -48.77 -0.47 -16.92
C ASP A 142 -47.34 -0.81 -17.39
N LYS A 143 -47.05 -0.71 -18.69
CA LYS A 143 -45.72 -0.95 -19.24
C LYS A 143 -44.75 0.20 -18.99
N GLU A 144 -45.22 1.44 -18.94
CA GLU A 144 -44.40 2.59 -18.51
C GLU A 144 -43.92 2.41 -17.07
N GLN A 145 -44.79 1.95 -16.17
CA GLN A 145 -44.40 1.66 -14.79
C GLN A 145 -43.35 0.54 -14.70
N VAL A 146 -43.47 -0.50 -15.54
CA VAL A 146 -42.47 -1.59 -15.61
C VAL A 146 -41.13 -1.07 -16.10
N ILE A 147 -41.10 -0.21 -17.12
CA ILE A 147 -39.88 0.43 -17.63
C ILE A 147 -39.20 1.25 -16.53
N ASN A 148 -39.97 2.09 -15.82
CA ASN A 148 -39.42 2.90 -14.74
C ASN A 148 -38.84 2.04 -13.61
N ARG A 149 -39.56 0.99 -13.18
CA ARG A 149 -39.03 0.04 -12.18
C ARG A 149 -37.75 -0.66 -12.63
N LEU A 150 -37.64 -1.01 -13.91
CA LEU A 150 -36.45 -1.63 -14.49
C LEU A 150 -35.26 -0.66 -14.45
N VAL A 151 -35.48 0.60 -14.83
CA VAL A 151 -34.49 1.68 -14.73
C VAL A 151 -34.05 1.85 -13.29
N ASP A 152 -34.98 2.03 -12.35
CA ASP A 152 -34.67 2.23 -10.92
C ASP A 152 -33.89 1.05 -10.32
N SER A 153 -34.32 -0.18 -10.61
CA SER A 153 -33.62 -1.40 -10.15
C SER A 153 -32.21 -1.49 -10.71
N SER A 154 -32.00 -1.04 -11.95
CA SER A 154 -30.69 -1.04 -12.62
C SER A 154 -29.74 -0.02 -12.01
N ILE A 155 -30.27 1.15 -11.62
CA ILE A 155 -29.51 2.17 -10.89
C ILE A 155 -29.12 1.65 -9.51
N GLU A 156 -30.08 1.09 -8.75
CA GLU A 156 -29.81 0.52 -7.42
C GLU A 156 -28.75 -0.60 -7.48
N ALA A 157 -28.83 -1.47 -8.49
CA ALA A 157 -27.83 -2.52 -8.71
C ALA A 157 -26.46 -1.95 -9.09
N THR A 158 -26.41 -0.85 -9.82
CA THR A 158 -25.18 -0.13 -10.17
C THR A 158 -24.53 0.45 -8.92
N GLU A 159 -25.29 1.16 -8.08
CA GLU A 159 -24.79 1.73 -6.82
C GLU A 159 -24.24 0.66 -5.89
N LYS A 160 -25.02 -0.40 -5.65
CA LYS A 160 -24.60 -1.53 -4.79
C LYS A 160 -23.35 -2.24 -5.28
N SER A 161 -23.08 -2.23 -6.59
CA SER A 161 -21.88 -2.87 -7.17
C SER A 161 -20.63 -2.00 -7.07
N LEU A 162 -20.79 -0.68 -6.97
CA LEU A 162 -19.70 0.26 -6.78
C LEU A 162 -19.26 0.32 -5.31
N GLU A 163 -20.17 0.03 -4.37
CA GLU A 163 -19.86 -0.07 -2.96
C GLU A 163 -19.14 -1.39 -2.64
N ILE A 164 -18.01 -1.31 -1.94
CA ILE A 164 -17.29 -2.50 -1.48
C ILE A 164 -17.71 -2.80 -0.03
N PRO A 165 -18.33 -3.98 0.22
CA PRO A 165 -18.57 -4.45 1.56
C PRO A 165 -17.29 -4.36 2.41
N PHE A 166 -17.40 -3.87 3.65
CA PHE A 166 -16.30 -3.70 4.60
C PHE A 166 -15.31 -2.54 4.35
N LEU A 167 -15.27 -1.92 3.16
CA LEU A 167 -14.29 -0.85 2.89
C LEU A 167 -14.51 0.36 3.80
N ALA A 168 -15.76 0.74 4.05
CA ALA A 168 -16.09 1.80 5.00
C ALA A 168 -15.54 1.53 6.41
N ASN A 169 -15.73 0.30 6.92
CA ASN A 169 -15.22 -0.12 8.23
C ASN A 169 -13.69 -0.10 8.28
N TYR A 170 -13.03 -0.55 7.21
CA TYR A 170 -11.59 -0.50 7.07
C TYR A 170 -11.07 0.95 7.09
N VAL A 171 -11.63 1.83 6.24
CA VAL A 171 -11.23 3.24 6.14
C VAL A 171 -11.43 3.96 7.49
N ASN A 172 -12.51 3.67 8.20
CA ASN A 172 -12.76 4.21 9.54
C ASN A 172 -11.67 3.78 10.55
N LYS A 173 -11.30 2.49 10.58
CA LYS A 173 -10.20 2.00 11.44
C LYS A 173 -8.86 2.65 11.08
N VAL A 174 -8.53 2.73 9.79
CA VAL A 174 -7.31 3.39 9.31
C VAL A 174 -7.26 4.85 9.75
N LYS A 175 -8.35 5.58 9.63
CA LYS A 175 -8.44 6.99 10.06
C LYS A 175 -8.26 7.15 11.57
N GLN A 176 -8.87 6.28 12.37
CA GLN A 176 -8.69 6.27 13.83
C GLN A 176 -7.23 5.97 14.23
N PHE A 177 -6.57 5.09 13.48
CA PHE A 177 -5.17 4.73 13.73
C PHE A 177 -4.16 5.77 13.22
N LYS A 178 -4.51 6.56 12.19
CA LYS A 178 -3.63 7.56 11.57
C LYS A 178 -2.97 8.55 12.54
N PRO A 179 -3.67 9.20 13.51
CA PRO A 179 -3.02 10.09 14.46
C PRO A 179 -2.00 9.35 15.34
N LEU A 180 -2.35 8.15 15.84
CA LEU A 180 -1.44 7.32 16.62
C LEU A 180 -0.21 6.91 15.78
N LEU A 181 -0.41 6.51 14.53
CA LEU A 181 0.68 6.20 13.59
C LEU A 181 1.63 7.38 13.41
N ASN A 182 1.11 8.60 13.24
CA ASN A 182 1.95 9.79 13.12
C ASN A 182 2.75 10.05 14.41
N GLN A 183 2.14 9.88 15.59
CA GLN A 183 2.83 10.01 16.87
C GLN A 183 3.94 8.97 17.02
N LEU A 184 3.69 7.71 16.65
CA LEU A 184 4.69 6.63 16.68
C LEU A 184 5.85 6.91 15.72
N ILE A 185 5.59 7.45 14.53
CA ILE A 185 6.63 7.84 13.57
C ILE A 185 7.52 8.93 14.17
N ILE A 186 6.92 9.99 14.73
CA ILE A 186 7.66 11.10 15.34
C ILE A 186 8.47 10.60 16.54
N GLY A 187 7.84 9.87 17.47
CA GLY A 187 8.50 9.34 18.66
C GLY A 187 9.66 8.40 18.33
N ASN A 188 9.44 7.44 17.44
CA ASN A 188 10.50 6.53 17.01
C ASN A 188 11.59 7.25 16.20
N GLY A 189 11.24 8.28 15.43
CA GLY A 189 12.20 9.13 14.73
C GLY A 189 13.14 9.86 15.70
N VAL A 190 12.60 10.45 16.76
CA VAL A 190 13.40 11.11 17.82
C VAL A 190 14.33 10.11 18.50
N ILE A 191 13.80 8.94 18.88
CA ILE A 191 14.61 7.87 19.50
C ILE A 191 15.74 7.43 18.57
N LEU A 192 15.46 7.22 17.28
CA LEU A 192 16.44 6.82 16.28
C LEU A 192 17.54 7.88 16.13
N VAL A 193 17.19 9.16 16.08
CA VAL A 193 18.16 10.27 16.00
C VAL A 193 19.04 10.31 17.25
N CYS A 194 18.45 10.22 18.45
CA CYS A 194 19.20 10.18 19.70
C CYS A 194 20.19 9.01 19.75
N LEU A 195 19.74 7.81 19.39
CA LEU A 195 20.59 6.61 19.33
C LEU A 195 21.72 6.76 18.29
N LEU A 196 21.42 7.33 17.13
CA LEU A 196 22.41 7.59 16.09
C LEU A 196 23.48 8.59 16.58
N LEU A 197 23.08 9.67 17.24
CA LEU A 197 24.00 10.65 17.81
C LEU A 197 24.90 10.02 18.89
N LEU A 198 24.34 9.20 19.78
CA LEU A 198 25.11 8.44 20.78
C LEU A 198 26.12 7.49 20.14
N LEU A 199 25.72 6.77 19.09
CA LEU A 199 26.60 5.88 18.33
C LEU A 199 27.76 6.65 17.70
N LEU A 200 27.46 7.78 17.05
CA LEU A 200 28.46 8.62 16.40
C LEU A 200 29.39 9.32 17.40
N HIS A 201 28.91 9.68 18.59
CA HIS A 201 29.72 10.28 19.65
C HIS A 201 30.73 9.28 20.24
N THR A 202 30.33 8.01 20.38
CA THR A 202 31.18 6.95 20.94
C THR A 202 32.37 6.59 20.00
N ILE A 203 32.30 6.97 18.73
CA ILE A 203 33.29 6.61 17.71
C ILE A 203 34.14 7.82 17.36
N HIS A 204 35.45 7.74 17.65
CA HIS A 204 36.36 8.84 17.36
C HIS A 204 36.68 8.97 15.86
N TRP A 205 36.94 7.85 15.18
CA TRP A 205 37.42 7.86 13.79
C TRP A 205 36.28 7.91 12.76
N SER A 206 36.34 8.88 11.84
CA SER A 206 35.30 9.07 10.81
C SER A 206 35.03 7.83 9.96
N HIS A 207 36.06 7.07 9.55
CA HIS A 207 35.85 5.83 8.79
C HIS A 207 35.04 4.79 9.59
N GLN A 208 35.26 4.69 10.91
CA GLN A 208 34.50 3.77 11.76
C GLN A 208 33.04 4.20 11.88
N LYS A 209 32.74 5.50 11.92
CA LYS A 209 31.36 6.02 11.94
C LYS A 209 30.56 5.48 10.76
N PHE A 210 31.05 5.68 9.54
CA PHE A 210 30.37 5.19 8.32
C PHE A 210 30.21 3.66 8.31
N ARG A 211 31.17 2.91 8.86
CA ARG A 211 31.07 1.44 8.94
C ARG A 211 29.93 1.00 9.86
N PHE A 212 29.79 1.60 11.04
CA PHE A 212 28.72 1.23 11.98
C PHE A 212 27.34 1.68 11.48
N VAL A 213 27.24 2.85 10.82
CA VAL A 213 25.99 3.27 10.17
C VAL A 213 25.64 2.34 8.99
N ALA A 214 26.62 1.90 8.20
CA ALA A 214 26.40 0.88 7.18
C ALA A 214 25.85 -0.42 7.76
N LEU A 215 26.41 -0.91 8.87
CA LEU A 215 25.91 -2.11 9.57
C LEU A 215 24.49 -1.93 10.11
N MET A 216 24.14 -0.72 10.59
CA MET A 216 22.79 -0.38 11.02
C MET A 216 21.78 -0.50 9.86
N PHE A 217 22.07 0.13 8.72
CA PHE A 217 21.20 0.06 7.55
C PHE A 217 21.14 -1.35 6.95
N LEU A 218 22.24 -2.10 7.00
CA LEU A 218 22.28 -3.48 6.50
C LEU A 218 21.39 -4.40 7.35
N GLY A 219 21.44 -4.26 8.68
CA GLY A 219 20.59 -5.04 9.58
C GLY A 219 19.10 -4.71 9.41
N ALA A 220 18.76 -3.42 9.32
CA ALA A 220 17.40 -2.96 9.09
C ALA A 220 16.89 -3.41 7.72
N GLY A 221 17.66 -3.15 6.66
CA GLY A 221 17.31 -3.49 5.28
C GLY A 221 17.19 -5.00 5.05
N GLY A 222 18.14 -5.79 5.57
CA GLY A 222 18.09 -7.25 5.46
C GLY A 222 16.84 -7.84 6.11
N THR A 223 16.50 -7.38 7.32
CA THR A 223 15.28 -7.85 8.01
C THR A 223 14.01 -7.42 7.27
N LEU A 224 13.98 -6.19 6.74
CA LEU A 224 12.86 -5.66 5.95
C LEU A 224 12.71 -6.36 4.59
N LEU A 225 13.75 -7.06 4.10
CA LEU A 225 13.69 -7.89 2.90
C LEU A 225 13.19 -9.30 3.21
N LEU A 226 13.76 -9.96 4.22
CA LEU A 226 13.54 -11.40 4.44
C LEU A 226 12.07 -11.78 4.60
N LEU A 227 11.37 -11.16 5.55
CA LEU A 227 9.98 -11.52 5.86
C LEU A 227 9.01 -11.13 4.73
N PRO A 228 9.02 -9.90 4.20
CA PRO A 228 8.14 -9.51 3.11
C PRO A 228 8.38 -10.31 1.83
N THR A 229 9.63 -10.65 1.51
CA THR A 229 9.97 -11.48 0.34
C THR A 229 9.43 -12.89 0.50
N TRP A 230 9.55 -13.48 1.70
CA TRP A 230 8.95 -14.78 1.98
C TRP A 230 7.42 -14.76 1.82
N ILE A 231 6.74 -13.74 2.37
CA ILE A 231 5.29 -13.58 2.20
C ILE A 231 4.93 -13.45 0.71
N TYR A 232 5.69 -12.65 -0.05
CA TYR A 232 5.46 -12.43 -1.48
C TYR A 232 5.52 -13.73 -2.30
N PHE A 233 6.49 -14.61 -2.03
CA PHE A 233 6.65 -15.87 -2.78
C PHE A 233 5.86 -17.05 -2.22
N SER A 234 5.44 -17.01 -0.95
CA SER A 234 4.70 -18.11 -0.31
C SER A 234 3.30 -18.37 -0.89
N GLY A 235 2.74 -17.42 -1.66
CA GLY A 235 1.38 -17.52 -2.20
C GLY A 235 0.28 -17.44 -1.13
N VAL A 236 0.60 -17.03 0.11
CA VAL A 236 -0.40 -16.89 1.20
C VAL A 236 -1.51 -15.90 0.83
N ILE A 237 -1.17 -14.82 0.11
CA ILE A 237 -2.12 -13.80 -0.34
C ILE A 237 -3.06 -14.34 -1.43
N ASP A 238 -2.65 -15.35 -2.20
CA ASP A 238 -3.46 -15.89 -3.29
C ASP A 238 -4.63 -16.76 -2.77
N ARG A 239 -4.56 -17.23 -1.52
CA ARG A 239 -5.51 -18.16 -0.89
C ARG A 239 -6.64 -17.49 -0.10
N ILE A 240 -6.80 -16.18 -0.22
CA ILE A 240 -7.85 -15.46 0.51
C ILE A 240 -9.21 -15.75 -0.14
N GLY A 241 -10.11 -16.39 0.60
CA GLY A 241 -11.49 -16.61 0.16
C GLY A 241 -12.28 -15.31 0.17
N ILE A 242 -12.51 -14.73 -1.01
CA ILE A 242 -13.24 -13.47 -1.19
C ILE A 242 -14.49 -13.71 -2.03
N LEU A 243 -15.56 -12.95 -1.75
CA LEU A 243 -16.91 -13.18 -2.27
C LEU A 243 -17.06 -12.92 -3.78
N THR A 244 -16.38 -11.92 -4.35
CA THR A 244 -16.48 -11.58 -5.79
C THR A 244 -15.11 -11.50 -6.44
N GLU A 245 -15.06 -11.76 -7.75
CA GLU A 245 -13.82 -11.73 -8.52
C GLU A 245 -13.20 -10.32 -8.53
N SER A 246 -14.03 -9.27 -8.69
CA SER A 246 -13.59 -7.88 -8.59
C SER A 246 -12.84 -7.61 -7.28
N VAL A 247 -13.48 -7.89 -6.14
CA VAL A 247 -12.92 -7.63 -4.81
C VAL A 247 -11.67 -8.50 -4.57
N TYR A 248 -11.62 -9.73 -5.09
CA TYR A 248 -10.44 -10.57 -5.01
C TYR A 248 -9.21 -9.91 -5.64
N TYR A 249 -9.31 -9.47 -6.90
CA TYR A 249 -8.18 -8.84 -7.59
C TYR A 249 -7.76 -7.52 -6.96
N PHE A 250 -8.72 -6.76 -6.42
CA PHE A 250 -8.43 -5.55 -5.67
C PHE A 250 -7.64 -5.85 -4.38
N VAL A 251 -8.16 -6.70 -3.50
CA VAL A 251 -7.53 -7.03 -2.20
C VAL A 251 -6.16 -7.66 -2.42
N ARG A 252 -6.07 -8.59 -3.38
CA ARG A 252 -4.80 -9.22 -3.77
C ARG A 252 -3.78 -8.18 -4.23
N GLY A 253 -4.15 -7.31 -5.18
CA GLY A 253 -3.27 -6.27 -5.70
C GLY A 253 -2.84 -5.26 -4.63
N TYR A 254 -3.77 -4.92 -3.73
CA TYR A 254 -3.53 -4.03 -2.60
C TYR A 254 -2.51 -4.62 -1.60
N LEU A 255 -2.69 -5.88 -1.19
CA LEU A 255 -1.80 -6.57 -0.27
C LEU A 255 -0.42 -6.85 -0.88
N LEU A 256 -0.36 -7.25 -2.16
CA LEU A 256 0.93 -7.46 -2.84
C LEU A 256 1.70 -6.14 -2.96
N SER A 257 1.04 -5.05 -3.35
CA SER A 257 1.67 -3.73 -3.44
C SER A 257 2.13 -3.20 -2.07
N PHE A 258 1.37 -3.53 -1.01
CA PHE A 258 1.77 -3.26 0.36
C PHE A 258 3.07 -3.99 0.72
N VAL A 259 3.13 -5.31 0.49
CA VAL A 259 4.34 -6.12 0.72
C VAL A 259 5.52 -5.64 -0.12
N GLN A 260 5.30 -5.32 -1.40
CA GLN A 260 6.32 -4.78 -2.30
C GLN A 260 6.92 -3.47 -1.78
N THR A 261 6.14 -2.62 -1.11
CA THR A 261 6.66 -1.37 -0.53
C THR A 261 7.72 -1.65 0.54
N PHE A 262 7.54 -2.70 1.35
CA PHE A 262 8.56 -3.13 2.31
C PHE A 262 9.81 -3.66 1.61
N ILE A 263 9.63 -4.45 0.54
CA ILE A 263 10.75 -4.95 -0.26
C ILE A 263 11.55 -3.78 -0.84
N TYR A 264 10.90 -2.80 -1.47
CA TYR A 264 11.59 -1.61 -2.02
C TYR A 264 12.30 -0.79 -0.95
N ALA A 265 11.68 -0.58 0.21
CA ALA A 265 12.32 0.10 1.34
C ALA A 265 13.55 -0.69 1.85
N GLY A 266 13.46 -2.02 1.86
CA GLY A 266 14.56 -2.91 2.23
C GLY A 266 15.73 -2.83 1.25
N ILE A 267 15.45 -2.90 -0.07
CA ILE A 267 16.46 -2.73 -1.13
C ILE A 267 17.14 -1.36 -0.98
N LEU A 268 16.37 -0.29 -0.81
CA LEU A 268 16.90 1.07 -0.64
C LEU A 268 17.84 1.15 0.56
N ALA A 269 17.46 0.56 1.70
CA ALA A 269 18.29 0.53 2.90
C ALA A 269 19.59 -0.26 2.69
N VAL A 270 19.55 -1.40 1.98
CA VAL A 270 20.76 -2.17 1.64
C VAL A 270 21.67 -1.40 0.69
N VAL A 271 21.12 -0.72 -0.32
CA VAL A 271 21.91 0.12 -1.24
C VAL A 271 22.60 1.25 -0.47
N MET A 272 21.89 1.92 0.45
CA MET A 272 22.48 2.93 1.33
C MET A 272 23.59 2.34 2.22
N ALA A 273 23.40 1.14 2.75
CA ALA A 273 24.41 0.46 3.55
C ALA A 273 25.69 0.20 2.75
N ILE A 274 25.57 -0.30 1.51
CA ILE A 274 26.70 -0.54 0.61
C ILE A 274 27.43 0.77 0.31
N GLY A 275 26.71 1.83 -0.05
CA GLY A 275 27.30 3.15 -0.30
C GLY A 275 28.10 3.68 0.90
N MET A 276 27.53 3.59 2.10
CA MET A 276 28.21 4.00 3.33
C MET A 276 29.44 3.13 3.66
N TYR A 277 29.38 1.84 3.37
CA TYR A 277 30.51 0.93 3.55
C TYR A 277 31.67 1.28 2.61
N VAL A 278 31.39 1.58 1.34
CA VAL A 278 32.39 2.03 0.37
C VAL A 278 33.06 3.33 0.83
N ILE A 279 32.27 4.31 1.29
CA ILE A 279 32.79 5.58 1.84
C ILE A 279 33.69 5.32 3.06
N SER A 280 33.34 4.35 3.90
CA SER A 280 34.17 3.95 5.04
C SER A 280 35.55 3.47 4.61
N GLU A 281 35.63 2.58 3.60
CA GLU A 281 36.89 2.04 3.12
C GLU A 281 37.75 3.10 2.41
N ILE A 282 37.15 4.03 1.65
CA ILE A 282 37.86 5.16 1.05
C ILE A 282 38.51 6.01 2.15
N LYS A 283 37.74 6.39 3.19
CA LYS A 283 38.27 7.19 4.31
C LYS A 283 39.35 6.45 5.10
N ARG A 284 39.23 5.13 5.24
CA ARG A 284 40.26 4.30 5.88
C ARG A 284 41.58 4.34 5.08
N LYS A 285 41.53 4.20 3.76
CA LYS A 285 42.73 4.29 2.90
C LYS A 285 43.43 5.64 3.02
N VAL A 286 42.68 6.75 3.07
CA VAL A 286 43.25 8.11 3.26
C VAL A 286 43.99 8.22 4.60
N VAL A 287 43.41 7.71 5.69
CA VAL A 287 44.06 7.73 7.01
C VAL A 287 45.34 6.91 7.03
N ILE A 288 45.33 5.72 6.39
CA ILE A 288 46.51 4.85 6.31
C ILE A 288 47.62 5.51 5.47
N ASN A 289 47.28 6.12 4.33
CA ASN A 289 48.25 6.77 3.46
C ASN A 289 48.89 8.00 4.12
N LYS A 290 48.11 8.82 4.84
CA LYS A 290 48.66 9.94 5.65
C LYS A 290 49.62 9.45 6.74
N GLY A 291 49.30 8.35 7.42
CA GLY A 291 50.18 7.77 8.43
C GLY A 291 51.47 7.14 7.87
N ARG A 292 51.48 6.74 6.59
CA ARG A 292 52.68 6.26 5.89
C ARG A 292 53.55 7.42 5.39
N ALA A 293 52.97 8.55 5.00
CA ALA A 293 53.70 9.74 4.55
C ALA A 293 54.40 10.51 5.69
N GLN A 294 54.05 10.23 6.95
CA GLN A 294 54.65 10.84 8.15
C GLN A 294 55.74 9.96 8.82
N LYS A 295 56.04 8.79 8.24
CA LYS A 295 57.13 7.91 8.66
C LYS A 295 58.25 7.96 7.65
#